data_AF-A0A835I800-F1
#
_entry.id   AF-A0A835I800-F1
#
_cell.length_a   1.000
_cell.length_b   1.000
_cell.length_c   1.000
_cell.angle_alpha   90.00
_cell.angle_beta   90.00
_cell.angle_gamma   90.00
#
_symmetry.space_group_name_H-M   'P 1'
#
loop_
_entity.id
_entity.type
_entity.pdbx_description
1 polymer ?
#
loop_
_entity_poly.entity_id
_entity_poly.type
_entity_poly.pdbx_seq_one_letter_code
_entity_poly.pdbx_strand_id
1 'polypeptide(L)'
;MANIPLVKKGIQCKVGNGLKTLFWQDVWCAEIPLANMFPDLYTMSRSKFGLVKDFMIGEGNMTSWNLHTRAVNNDWEVDNVIQMFVVLQNYQKGDSNDQWIWTWEKKQCLHC
;
A
#
# COMPACT_ATOMS: atom_id res chain seq x y z
N MET A 1 11.56 6.07 -12.12
CA MET A 1 12.04 5.87 -10.73
C MET A 1 11.39 6.92 -9.85
N ALA A 2 10.40 6.54 -9.04
CA ALA A 2 9.75 7.48 -8.13
C ALA A 2 10.70 7.83 -6.98
N ASN A 3 10.97 9.11 -6.80
CA ASN A 3 11.87 9.64 -5.79
C ASN A 3 11.13 9.64 -4.44
N ILE A 4 11.14 8.51 -3.74
CA ILE A 4 10.56 8.42 -2.40
C ILE A 4 11.38 9.33 -1.48
N PRO A 5 10.78 10.34 -0.82
CA PRO A 5 11.51 11.20 0.10
C PRO A 5 12.23 10.34 1.15
N LEU A 6 13.50 10.65 1.44
CA LEU A 6 14.35 9.93 2.41
C LEU A 6 13.67 9.69 3.76
N VAL A 7 12.71 10.54 4.12
CA VAL A 7 11.89 10.49 5.34
C VAL A 7 11.06 9.19 5.46
N LYS A 8 10.74 8.50 4.35
CA LYS A 8 9.92 7.27 4.38
C LYS A 8 10.71 5.96 4.40
N LYS A 9 12.05 6.00 4.36
CA LYS A 9 12.84 4.78 4.54
C LYS A 9 12.76 4.34 6.01
N GLY A 10 12.55 3.05 6.24
CA GLY A 10 12.50 2.47 7.59
C GLY A 10 11.25 2.84 8.39
N ILE A 11 10.15 3.21 7.72
CA ILE A 11 8.85 3.42 8.36
C ILE A 11 7.77 2.68 7.58
N GLN A 12 6.95 1.92 8.29
CA GLN A 12 5.76 1.24 7.76
C GLN A 12 4.53 1.66 8.56
N CYS A 13 3.37 1.75 7.90
CA CYS A 13 2.10 1.94 8.58
C CYS A 13 1.35 0.62 8.75
N LYS A 14 0.91 0.32 9.98
CA LYS A 14 -0.19 -0.61 10.22
C LYS A 14 -1.49 0.17 10.07
N VAL A 15 -2.17 -0.04 8.95
CA VAL A 15 -3.44 0.60 8.62
C VAL A 15 -4.53 0.07 9.54
N GLY A 16 -5.31 0.99 10.09
CA GLY A 16 -6.57 0.71 10.76
C GLY A 16 -7.71 1.36 9.99
N ASN A 17 -7.98 2.65 10.24
CA ASN A 17 -9.03 3.40 9.55
C ASN A 17 -8.63 3.95 8.17
N GLY A 18 -7.34 3.93 7.82
CA GLY A 18 -6.82 4.34 6.52
C GLY A 18 -6.85 5.85 6.27
N LEU A 19 -7.10 6.68 7.30
CA LEU A 19 -7.25 8.13 7.16
C LEU A 19 -5.92 8.90 7.12
N LYS A 20 -4.79 8.23 7.39
CA LYS A 20 -3.46 8.88 7.44
C LYS A 20 -2.43 8.21 6.55
N THR A 21 -2.83 7.19 5.80
CA THR A 21 -1.94 6.38 4.98
C THR A 21 -2.29 6.57 3.51
N LEU A 22 -1.30 6.88 2.68
CA LEU A 22 -1.44 6.98 1.23
C LEU A 22 -1.37 5.59 0.60
N PHE A 23 -2.42 5.21 -0.13
CA PHE A 23 -2.58 3.86 -0.68
C PHE A 23 -1.37 3.44 -1.53
N TRP A 24 -0.94 4.31 -2.45
CA TRP A 24 0.14 3.99 -3.40
C TRP A 24 1.55 4.30 -2.89
N GLN A 25 1.69 5.31 -2.02
CA GLN A 25 2.98 5.93 -1.72
C GLN A 25 3.62 5.45 -0.40
N ASP A 26 2.80 4.98 0.53
CA ASP A 26 3.30 4.50 1.82
C ASP A 26 3.57 2.99 1.78
N VAL A 27 4.49 2.56 2.63
CA VAL A 27 4.70 1.14 2.94
C VAL A 27 3.67 0.78 4.00
N TRP A 28 2.70 -0.07 3.68
CA TRP A 28 1.68 -0.50 4.65
C TRP A 28 1.26 -1.96 4.47
N CYS A 29 0.96 -2.39 3.24
CA CYS A 29 0.49 -3.75 2.95
C CYS A 29 1.58 -4.73 2.47
N ALA A 30 2.76 -4.22 2.13
CA ALA A 30 3.89 -4.98 1.59
C ALA A 30 5.21 -4.36 2.09
N GLU A 31 6.35 -4.91 1.67
CA GLU A 31 7.68 -4.43 2.04
C GLU A 31 8.08 -3.11 1.35
N ILE A 32 7.46 -2.83 0.21
CA ILE A 32 7.68 -1.61 -0.59
C ILE A 32 6.32 -0.95 -0.91
N PRO A 33 6.30 0.34 -1.32
CA PRO A 33 5.06 0.99 -1.72
C PRO A 33 4.39 0.24 -2.88
N LEU A 34 3.06 0.18 -2.86
CA LEU A 34 2.28 -0.44 -3.92
C LEU A 34 2.56 0.16 -5.31
N ALA A 35 2.93 1.45 -5.38
CA ALA A 35 3.33 2.09 -6.63
C ALA A 35 4.61 1.49 -7.25
N ASN A 36 5.49 0.93 -6.41
CA ASN A 36 6.72 0.29 -6.86
C ASN A 36 6.49 -1.19 -7.17
N MET A 37 5.59 -1.85 -6.43
CA MET A 37 5.24 -3.26 -6.66
C MET A 37 4.37 -3.44 -7.91
N PHE A 38 3.48 -2.48 -8.20
CA PHE A 38 2.55 -2.51 -9.34
C PHE A 38 2.61 -1.21 -10.17
N PRO A 39 3.74 -0.95 -10.87
CA PRO A 39 3.97 0.32 -11.58
C PRO A 39 2.95 0.58 -12.70
N ASP A 40 2.47 -0.47 -13.37
CA ASP A 40 1.48 -0.35 -14.43
C ASP A 40 0.12 0.06 -13.87
N LEU A 41 -0.33 -0.60 -12.79
CA LEU A 41 -1.57 -0.22 -12.09
C LEU A 41 -1.48 1.19 -11.51
N TYR A 42 -0.33 1.57 -10.97
CA TYR A 42 -0.10 2.92 -10.49
C TYR A 42 -0.22 3.94 -11.62
N THR A 43 0.28 3.63 -12.81
CA THR A 43 0.13 4.47 -14.01
C THR A 43 -1.34 4.64 -14.40
N MET A 44 -2.13 3.57 -14.28
CA MET A 44 -3.57 3.56 -14.58
C MET A 44 -4.46 4.16 -13.49
N SER A 45 -3.95 4.31 -12.27
CA SER A 45 -4.75 4.81 -11.15
C SER A 45 -5.09 6.28 -11.32
N ARG A 46 -6.37 6.60 -11.09
CA ARG A 46 -6.89 7.98 -11.11
C ARG A 46 -6.52 8.76 -9.85
N SER A 47 -6.13 8.08 -8.77
CA SER A 47 -5.79 8.71 -7.48
C SER A 47 -4.42 8.25 -6.98
N LYS A 48 -3.35 8.87 -7.48
CA LYS A 48 -1.97 8.51 -7.12
C LYS A 48 -1.57 8.86 -5.67
N PHE A 49 -2.32 9.76 -5.05
CA PHE A 49 -2.10 10.28 -3.70
C PHE A 49 -3.35 10.12 -2.81
N GLY A 50 -4.27 9.23 -3.16
CA GLY A 50 -5.43 8.95 -2.31
C GLY A 50 -5.06 8.20 -1.03
N LEU A 51 -5.88 8.39 0.00
CA LEU A 51 -5.73 7.71 1.28
C LEU A 51 -6.26 6.29 1.18
N VAL A 52 -5.76 5.37 2.00
CA VAL A 52 -6.25 3.97 2.02
C VAL A 52 -7.76 3.91 2.23
N LYS A 53 -8.33 4.83 3.03
CA LYS A 53 -9.79 4.94 3.22
C LYS A 53 -10.57 5.17 1.92
N ASP A 54 -10.00 5.86 0.94
CA ASP A 54 -10.65 6.15 -0.35
C ASP A 54 -10.75 4.91 -1.25
N PHE A 55 -9.90 3.90 -0.99
CA PHE A 55 -9.84 2.64 -1.73
C PHE A 55 -10.59 1.51 -1.02
N MET A 56 -10.93 1.67 0.25
CA MET A 56 -11.70 0.68 1.00
C MET A 56 -13.20 0.79 0.70
N ILE A 57 -13.83 -0.34 0.39
CA ILE A 57 -15.28 -0.50 0.30
C ILE A 57 -15.74 -1.30 1.52
N GLY A 58 -16.71 -0.75 2.26
CA GLY A 58 -17.33 -1.38 3.43
C GLY A 58 -16.92 -0.77 4.77
N GLU A 59 -17.51 -1.30 5.83
CA GLU A 59 -17.24 -0.93 7.22
C GLU A 59 -16.89 -2.18 8.05
N GLY A 60 -16.12 -2.01 9.13
CA GLY A 60 -15.71 -3.13 9.99
C GLY A 60 -14.60 -3.98 9.37
N ASN A 61 -14.64 -5.30 9.55
CA ASN A 61 -13.51 -6.20 9.25
C ASN A 61 -13.53 -6.79 7.84
N MET A 62 -14.62 -6.61 7.10
CA MET A 62 -14.71 -7.05 5.71
C MET A 62 -14.28 -5.89 4.81
N THR A 63 -13.04 -5.96 4.30
CA THR A 63 -12.48 -4.91 3.45
C THR A 63 -12.47 -5.37 2.00
N SER A 64 -13.39 -4.82 1.20
CA SER A 64 -13.31 -4.87 -0.26
C SER A 64 -12.49 -3.69 -0.77
N TRP A 65 -11.92 -3.78 -1.97
CA TRP A 65 -11.01 -2.75 -2.51
C TRP A 65 -11.48 -2.21 -3.85
N ASN A 66 -11.43 -0.89 -4.03
CA ASN A 66 -11.63 -0.21 -5.31
C ASN A 66 -10.35 0.53 -5.71
N LEU A 67 -9.70 0.07 -6.78
CA LEU A 67 -8.41 0.61 -7.24
C LEU A 67 -8.54 1.95 -7.99
N HIS A 68 -9.77 2.36 -8.34
CA HIS A 68 -10.04 3.58 -9.11
C HIS A 68 -9.17 3.69 -10.38
N THR A 69 -8.97 2.58 -11.09
CA THR A 69 -8.19 2.54 -12.34
C THR A 69 -9.04 2.96 -13.54
N ARG A 70 -8.39 3.29 -14.66
CA ARG A 70 -9.07 3.20 -15.96
C ARG A 70 -9.54 1.77 -16.24
N ALA A 71 -10.37 1.61 -17.28
CA ALA A 71 -10.74 0.29 -17.77
C ALA A 71 -9.49 -0.52 -18.12
N VAL A 72 -9.52 -1.78 -17.70
CA VAL A 72 -8.52 -2.82 -17.96
C VAL A 72 -8.91 -3.46 -19.29
N ASN A 73 -8.02 -3.41 -20.28
CA ASN A 73 -8.38 -3.74 -21.66
C ASN A 73 -7.58 -4.91 -22.24
N ASN A 74 -6.54 -5.37 -21.55
CA ASN A 74 -5.65 -6.45 -22.00
C ASN A 74 -5.43 -7.49 -20.90
N ASP A 75 -5.14 -8.73 -21.27
CA ASP A 75 -4.97 -9.85 -20.33
C ASP A 75 -3.87 -9.61 -19.29
N TRP A 76 -2.74 -9.01 -19.68
CA TRP A 76 -1.64 -8.70 -18.75
C TRP A 76 -2.02 -7.64 -17.70
N GLU A 77 -2.94 -6.73 -18.03
CA GLU A 77 -3.46 -5.75 -17.06
C GLU A 77 -4.39 -6.46 -16.06
N VAL A 78 -5.16 -7.46 -16.51
CA VAL A 78 -6.00 -8.31 -15.65
C VAL A 78 -5.15 -9.10 -14.67
N ASP A 79 -4.08 -9.75 -15.15
CA ASP A 79 -3.16 -10.52 -14.30
C ASP A 79 -2.53 -9.64 -13.20
N ASN A 80 -2.10 -8.43 -13.56
CA ASN A 80 -1.58 -7.45 -12.61
C ASN A 80 -2.62 -7.07 -11.55
N VAL A 81 -3.88 -6.87 -11.95
CA VAL A 81 -4.99 -6.59 -11.01
C VAL A 81 -5.24 -7.78 -10.09
N ILE A 82 -5.24 -9.02 -10.61
CA ILE A 82 -5.43 -10.23 -9.80
C ILE A 82 -4.33 -10.33 -8.73
N GLN A 83 -3.07 -10.18 -9.12
CA GLN A 83 -1.93 -10.22 -8.18
C GLN A 83 -2.03 -9.13 -7.11
N MET A 84 -2.45 -7.92 -7.50
CA MET A 84 -2.71 -6.82 -6.57
C MET A 84 -3.80 -7.18 -5.56
N PHE A 85 -4.91 -7.78 -5.99
CA PHE A 85 -5.99 -8.20 -5.10
C PHE A 85 -5.53 -9.30 -4.12
N VAL A 86 -4.66 -10.22 -4.54
CA VAL A 86 -4.07 -11.22 -3.63
C VAL A 86 -3.30 -10.53 -2.50
N VAL A 87 -2.46 -9.54 -2.82
CA VAL A 87 -1.71 -8.77 -1.81
C VAL A 87 -2.67 -8.05 -0.85
N LEU A 88 -3.70 -7.40 -1.39
CA LEU A 88 -4.66 -6.62 -0.61
C LEU A 88 -5.57 -7.49 0.28
N GLN A 89 -5.99 -8.66 -0.19
CA GLN A 89 -6.84 -9.58 0.57
C GLN A 89 -6.07 -10.29 1.71
N ASN A 90 -4.78 -10.51 1.51
CA ASN A 90 -3.91 -11.06 2.57
C ASN A 90 -3.56 -10.03 3.65
N TYR A 91 -3.83 -8.74 3.39
CA TYR A 91 -3.58 -7.70 4.37
C TYR A 91 -4.64 -7.68 5.47
N GLN A 92 -4.22 -7.93 6.70
CA GLN A 92 -5.07 -7.77 7.88
C GLN A 92 -4.96 -6.34 8.41
N LYS A 93 -6.00 -5.53 8.26
CA LYS A 93 -6.07 -4.21 8.89
C LYS A 93 -6.26 -4.30 10.40
N GLY A 94 -5.88 -3.25 11.11
CA GLY A 94 -6.22 -3.07 12.52
C GLY A 94 -7.66 -2.55 12.73
N ASP A 95 -8.10 -2.57 13.98
CA ASP A 95 -9.44 -2.09 14.40
C ASP A 95 -9.41 -0.65 14.94
N SER A 96 -8.26 0.02 14.86
CA SER A 96 -8.01 1.34 15.46
C SER A 96 -7.57 2.38 14.42
N ASN A 97 -6.92 3.47 14.86
CA ASN A 97 -6.33 4.44 13.96
C ASN A 97 -5.06 3.88 13.30
N ASP A 98 -4.67 4.44 12.16
CA ASP A 98 -3.39 4.16 11.51
C ASP A 98 -2.20 4.36 12.47
N GLN A 99 -1.29 3.38 12.52
CA GLN A 99 -0.11 3.37 13.40
C GLN A 99 1.18 3.29 12.59
N TRP A 100 2.08 4.25 12.78
CA TRP A 100 3.39 4.28 12.14
C TRP A 100 4.42 3.55 12.99
N ILE A 101 5.16 2.63 12.36
CA ILE A 101 6.13 1.74 12.99
C ILE A 101 7.48 1.97 12.32
N TRP A 102 8.51 2.16 13.13
CA TRP A 102 9.89 2.21 12.65
C TRP A 102 10.40 0.79 12.39
N THR A 103 10.89 0.54 11.17
CA THR A 103 11.35 -0.79 10.71
C THR A 103 12.86 -0.87 10.52
N TRP A 104 13.62 0.08 11.05
CA TRP A 104 15.09 0.00 11.02
C TRP A 104 15.58 -1.25 11.75
N GLU A 105 16.35 -2.08 11.05
CA GLU A 105 17.20 -3.06 11.73
C GLU A 105 18.23 -2.29 12.55
N LYS A 106 18.32 -2.61 13.85
CA LYS A 106 19.53 -2.29 14.61
C LYS A 106 20.66 -3.05 13.91
N LYS A 107 21.52 -2.35 13.16
CA LYS A 107 22.82 -2.92 12.80
C LYS A 107 23.41 -3.43 14.11
N GLN A 108 23.59 -4.74 14.23
CA GLN A 108 24.35 -5.29 15.33
C GLN A 108 25.68 -4.56 15.31
N CYS A 109 25.97 -3.78 16.35
CA CYS A 109 27.30 -3.25 16.56
C CYS A 109 28.19 -4.49 16.69
N LEU A 110 28.88 -4.86 15.61
CA LEU A 110 30.00 -5.77 15.69
C LEU A 110 30.92 -5.18 16.75
N HIS A 111 31.09 -5.93 17.84
CA HIS A 111 31.92 -5.55 18.97
C HIS A 111 33.30 -5.10 18.47
N CYS A 112 33.79 -4.05 19.14
CA CYS A 112 35.11 -3.46 19.07
C CYS A 112 36.25 -4.47 19.08
#